data_AF-A0A7J6ER95-F1
#
_entry.id   AF-A0A7J6ER95-F1
#
_cell.length_a   1.000
_cell.length_b   1.000
_cell.length_c   1.000
_cell.angle_alpha   90.00
_cell.angle_beta   90.00
_cell.angle_gamma   90.00
#
_symmetry.space_group_name_H-M   'P 1'
#
loop_
_entity.id
_entity.type
_entity.pdbx_description
1 polymer ?
#
loop_
_entity_poly.entity_id
_entity_poly.type
_entity_poly.pdbx_seq_one_letter_code
_entity_poly.pdbx_strand_id
1 'polypeptide(L)'
;MAEKEVALDLEELRHFQTIAKRPRVLNLISSEIRNLEKLSKEAVTPPISQAPTPVATAAKVPSTPSVSYITLGSFSWEQDSDKVKLYISLEGVDQEKLVTEFKPMAFDIKFHDVNGKNYRCAIPKLNKEIVPEKCKVLVKPKRVVLTLIKASKGNWLDLYYKEDKLKPKLDKEQDPMAGIMDLMKNMYEDGDEDMKRTIAKAWTDSRSGKVTDPLKGLK
;
A
#
# COMPACT_ATOMS: atom_id res chain seq x y z
N MET A 1 -7.65 -11.39 -34.26
CA MET A 1 -8.06 -12.26 -33.13
C MET A 1 -8.56 -11.43 -31.95
N ALA A 2 -7.85 -10.39 -31.52
CA ALA A 2 -8.28 -9.50 -30.41
C ALA A 2 -9.67 -8.86 -30.59
N GLU A 3 -10.06 -8.45 -31.80
CA GLU A 3 -11.39 -7.84 -32.06
C GLU A 3 -12.55 -8.81 -31.78
N LYS A 4 -12.32 -10.10 -31.97
CA LYS A 4 -13.33 -11.14 -31.72
C LYS A 4 -13.51 -11.41 -30.23
N GLU A 5 -12.44 -11.29 -29.45
CA GLU A 5 -12.50 -11.40 -27.98
C GLU A 5 -13.19 -10.18 -27.36
N VAL A 6 -12.87 -8.96 -27.83
CA VAL A 6 -13.54 -7.74 -27.37
C VAL A 6 -15.05 -7.76 -27.65
N ALA A 7 -15.48 -8.35 -28.76
CA ALA A 7 -16.90 -8.51 -29.06
C ALA A 7 -17.62 -9.47 -28.09
N LEU A 8 -16.96 -10.58 -27.72
CA LEU A 8 -17.49 -11.55 -26.75
C LEU A 8 -17.54 -10.95 -25.34
N ASP A 9 -16.51 -10.22 -24.94
CA ASP A 9 -16.44 -9.54 -23.63
C ASP A 9 -17.54 -8.47 -23.51
N LEU A 10 -17.83 -7.74 -24.58
CA LEU A 10 -18.93 -6.77 -24.62
C LEU A 10 -20.30 -7.44 -24.45
N GLU A 11 -20.50 -8.59 -25.07
CA GLU A 11 -21.75 -9.36 -24.95
C GLU A 11 -21.92 -9.88 -23.51
N GLU A 12 -20.86 -10.41 -22.90
CA GLU A 12 -20.88 -10.91 -21.53
C GLU A 12 -21.11 -9.78 -20.51
N LEU A 13 -20.45 -8.63 -20.66
CA LEU A 13 -20.66 -7.48 -19.78
C LEU A 13 -22.09 -6.92 -19.87
N ARG A 14 -22.68 -6.91 -21.07
CA ARG A 14 -24.10 -6.53 -21.25
C ARG A 14 -25.01 -7.52 -20.55
N HIS A 15 -24.68 -8.81 -20.58
CA HIS A 15 -25.43 -9.81 -19.80
C HIS A 15 -25.32 -9.55 -18.29
N PHE A 16 -24.11 -9.32 -17.75
CA PHE A 16 -23.93 -9.03 -16.33
C PHE A 16 -24.61 -7.73 -15.88
N GLN A 17 -24.71 -6.73 -16.75
CA GLN A 17 -25.47 -5.52 -16.48
C GLN A 17 -26.95 -5.82 -16.18
N THR A 18 -27.56 -6.80 -16.86
CA THR A 18 -28.97 -7.18 -16.62
C THR A 18 -29.18 -7.92 -15.31
N ILE A 19 -28.15 -8.62 -14.81
CA ILE A 19 -28.21 -9.41 -13.57
C ILE A 19 -27.89 -8.53 -12.34
N ALA A 20 -27.05 -7.52 -12.51
CA ALA A 20 -26.58 -6.67 -11.42
C ALA A 20 -27.69 -5.77 -10.84
N LYS A 21 -27.96 -5.90 -9.53
CA LYS A 21 -28.98 -5.10 -8.83
C LYS A 21 -28.42 -3.91 -8.03
N ARG A 22 -27.11 -3.89 -7.78
CA ARG A 22 -26.46 -2.86 -6.96
C ARG A 22 -26.01 -1.68 -7.82
N PRO A 23 -26.32 -0.43 -7.44
CA PRO A 23 -26.02 0.75 -8.25
C PRO A 23 -24.52 0.99 -8.49
N ARG A 24 -23.68 0.70 -7.49
CA ARG A 24 -22.21 0.78 -7.65
C ARG A 24 -21.69 -0.22 -8.69
N VAL A 25 -22.25 -1.42 -8.72
CA VAL A 25 -21.84 -2.49 -9.63
C VAL A 25 -22.35 -2.19 -11.04
N LEU A 26 -23.58 -1.70 -11.17
CA LEU A 26 -24.14 -1.22 -12.44
C LEU A 26 -23.29 -0.11 -13.07
N ASN A 27 -22.88 0.88 -12.28
CA ASN A 27 -22.02 1.96 -12.77
C ASN A 27 -20.65 1.44 -13.24
N LEU A 28 -20.05 0.51 -12.49
CA LEU A 28 -18.77 -0.09 -12.85
C LEU A 28 -18.87 -0.87 -14.18
N ILE A 29 -19.87 -1.74 -14.32
CA ILE A 29 -20.11 -2.52 -15.54
C ILE A 29 -20.39 -1.58 -16.72
N SER A 30 -21.23 -0.55 -16.51
CA SER A 30 -21.57 0.41 -17.57
C SER A 30 -20.37 1.22 -18.04
N SER A 31 -19.46 1.59 -17.13
CA SER A 31 -18.21 2.27 -17.51
C SER A 31 -17.28 1.38 -18.31
N GLU A 32 -17.20 0.09 -17.97
CA GLU A 32 -16.33 -0.86 -18.67
C GLU A 32 -16.84 -1.16 -20.07
N ILE A 33 -18.16 -1.35 -20.24
CA ILE A 33 -18.80 -1.47 -21.56
C ILE A 33 -18.46 -0.27 -22.44
N ARG A 34 -18.60 0.96 -21.91
CA ARG A 34 -18.30 2.19 -22.67
C ARG A 34 -16.84 2.30 -23.08
N ASN A 35 -15.93 1.79 -22.25
CA ASN A 35 -14.50 1.78 -22.54
C ASN A 35 -14.19 0.82 -23.69
N LEU A 36 -14.71 -0.41 -23.63
CA LEU A 36 -14.54 -1.41 -24.67
C LEU A 36 -15.19 -1.02 -26.00
N GLU A 37 -16.35 -0.36 -25.97
CA GLU A 37 -16.98 0.22 -27.17
C GLU A 37 -16.13 1.34 -27.80
N LYS A 38 -15.40 2.11 -26.99
CA LYS A 38 -14.51 3.15 -27.49
C LYS A 38 -13.28 2.52 -28.16
N LEU A 39 -12.70 1.49 -27.54
CA LEU A 39 -11.58 0.72 -28.08
C LEU A 39 -11.92 0.03 -29.42
N SER A 40 -13.15 -0.50 -29.57
CA SER A 40 -13.57 -1.11 -30.84
C SER A 40 -13.85 -0.08 -31.94
N LYS A 41 -14.20 1.16 -31.59
CA LYS A 41 -14.53 2.23 -32.55
C LYS A 41 -13.31 3.04 -33.01
N GLU A 42 -12.25 3.12 -32.19
CA GLU A 42 -11.00 3.82 -32.52
C GLU A 42 -10.14 3.09 -33.58
N ALA A 43 -10.47 1.84 -33.93
CA ALA A 43 -9.79 1.07 -34.98
C ALA A 43 -10.20 1.42 -36.43
N VAL A 44 -11.15 2.35 -36.65
CA VAL A 44 -11.77 2.59 -37.99
C VAL A 44 -11.65 4.05 -38.49
N THR A 45 -10.59 4.79 -38.13
CA THR A 45 -10.34 6.10 -38.79
C THR A 45 -8.85 6.32 -39.07
N PRO A 46 -8.44 6.49 -40.34
CA PRO A 46 -7.06 6.82 -40.70
C PRO A 46 -6.72 8.29 -40.38
N PRO A 47 -5.45 8.62 -40.13
CA PRO A 47 -5.00 9.96 -39.74
C PRO A 47 -4.79 10.83 -40.98
N ILE A 48 -5.35 12.03 -41.01
CA ILE A 48 -4.98 13.06 -41.99
C ILE A 48 -4.05 14.08 -41.31
N SER A 49 -2.82 14.06 -41.83
CA SER A 49 -1.70 14.96 -41.60
C SER A 49 -1.98 16.38 -42.07
N GLN A 50 -1.68 17.40 -41.25
CA GLN A 50 -1.21 18.72 -41.72
C GLN A 50 -0.28 19.37 -40.67
N ALA A 51 0.94 19.71 -41.11
CA ALA A 51 1.86 20.71 -40.56
C ALA A 51 2.14 21.73 -41.70
N PRO A 52 2.93 22.83 -41.55
CA PRO A 52 3.49 23.53 -40.37
C PRO A 52 3.26 25.08 -40.40
N THR A 53 3.49 25.84 -39.31
CA THR A 53 4.62 26.79 -39.13
C THR A 53 4.54 27.51 -37.75
N PRO A 54 5.66 28.07 -37.24
CA PRO A 54 6.02 28.18 -35.82
C PRO A 54 5.90 29.60 -35.25
N VAL A 55 5.79 29.79 -33.93
CA VAL A 55 6.47 30.85 -33.15
C VAL A 55 6.46 30.50 -31.63
N ALA A 56 7.68 30.37 -31.09
CA ALA A 56 8.19 30.73 -29.75
C ALA A 56 7.47 30.35 -28.44
N THR A 57 8.19 29.51 -27.67
CA THR A 57 8.54 29.68 -26.24
C THR A 57 7.45 29.55 -25.18
N ALA A 58 7.30 28.33 -24.64
CA ALA A 58 7.24 28.08 -23.19
C ALA A 58 7.42 26.58 -22.88
N ALA A 59 8.37 26.29 -21.99
CA ALA A 59 8.65 25.05 -21.26
C ALA A 59 7.89 23.77 -21.67
N LYS A 60 8.61 22.90 -22.40
CA LYS A 60 8.26 21.51 -22.69
C LYS A 60 8.30 20.68 -21.40
N VAL A 61 7.16 20.56 -20.72
CA VAL A 61 6.90 19.39 -19.89
C VAL A 61 6.69 18.22 -20.86
N PRO A 62 7.47 17.12 -20.80
CA PRO A 62 7.19 15.97 -21.64
C PRO A 62 5.83 15.40 -21.22
N SER A 63 4.79 15.67 -22.02
CA SER A 63 3.53 14.96 -21.96
C SER A 63 3.79 13.51 -22.35
N THR A 64 4.16 12.69 -21.37
CA THR A 64 4.08 11.25 -21.53
C THR A 64 2.64 10.93 -21.96
N PRO A 65 2.42 10.04 -22.95
CA PRO A 65 1.08 9.58 -23.28
C PRO A 65 0.39 9.17 -21.97
N SER A 66 -0.90 9.43 -21.85
CA SER A 66 -1.71 9.06 -20.70
C SER A 66 -1.79 7.53 -20.59
N VAL A 67 -0.70 6.93 -20.13
CA VAL A 67 -0.57 5.51 -19.85
C VAL A 67 -1.38 5.26 -18.60
N SER A 68 -2.57 4.68 -18.74
CA SER A 68 -3.38 4.22 -17.62
C SER A 68 -2.69 3.03 -16.97
N TYR A 69 -2.29 3.17 -15.71
CA TYR A 69 -1.69 2.10 -14.93
C TYR A 69 -2.71 1.48 -13.98
N ILE A 70 -2.80 0.15 -14.01
CA ILE A 70 -3.55 -0.64 -13.06
C ILE A 70 -2.66 -0.88 -11.84
N THR A 71 -3.10 -0.43 -10.66
CA THR A 71 -2.40 -0.70 -9.40
C THR A 71 -2.51 -2.18 -9.05
N LEU A 72 -1.37 -2.83 -8.82
CA LEU A 72 -1.35 -4.23 -8.39
C LEU A 72 -1.82 -4.36 -6.94
N GLY A 73 -3.01 -4.94 -6.75
CA GLY A 73 -3.61 -5.16 -5.44
C GLY A 73 -3.12 -6.41 -4.71
N SER A 74 -2.51 -7.36 -5.43
CA SER A 74 -2.05 -8.63 -4.87
C SER A 74 -0.57 -8.88 -5.20
N PHE A 75 0.26 -8.82 -4.17
CA PHE A 75 1.66 -9.26 -4.22
C PHE A 75 2.00 -9.93 -2.89
N SER A 76 2.94 -10.87 -2.92
CA SER A 76 3.44 -11.55 -1.72
C SER A 76 4.84 -11.06 -1.41
N TRP A 77 5.24 -11.05 -0.15
CA TRP A 77 6.60 -10.66 0.20
C TRP A 77 7.15 -11.56 1.31
N GLU A 78 8.45 -11.76 1.27
CA GLU A 78 9.23 -12.43 2.32
C GLU A 78 10.40 -11.53 2.70
N GLN A 79 11.04 -11.85 3.82
CA GLN A 79 12.25 -11.15 4.23
C GLN A 79 13.22 -12.08 4.91
N ASP A 80 14.48 -11.71 4.80
CA ASP A 80 15.59 -12.24 5.58
C ASP A 80 16.11 -11.14 6.52
N SER A 81 17.24 -11.39 7.18
CA SER A 81 17.87 -10.42 8.09
C SER A 81 18.26 -9.09 7.41
N ASP A 82 18.57 -9.16 6.12
CA ASP A 82 19.29 -8.16 5.33
C ASP A 82 18.55 -7.77 4.03
N LYS A 83 17.57 -8.57 3.59
CA LYS A 83 16.87 -8.37 2.32
C LYS A 83 15.37 -8.60 2.47
N VAL A 84 14.59 -7.97 1.59
CA VAL A 84 13.15 -8.17 1.44
C VAL A 84 12.91 -8.57 -0.01
N LYS A 85 12.17 -9.65 -0.25
CA LYS A 85 11.79 -10.07 -1.60
C LYS A 85 10.29 -9.89 -1.79
N LEU A 86 9.88 -9.24 -2.87
CA LEU A 86 8.48 -9.15 -3.27
C LEU A 86 8.27 -10.01 -4.51
N TYR A 87 7.19 -10.77 -4.51
CA TYR A 87 6.71 -11.62 -5.58
C TYR A 87 5.45 -11.00 -6.15
N ILE A 88 5.56 -10.57 -7.41
CA ILE A 88 4.47 -10.00 -8.17
C ILE A 88 4.09 -11.04 -9.22
N SER A 89 2.89 -11.61 -9.10
CA SER A 89 2.38 -12.62 -10.03
C SER A 89 1.89 -11.95 -11.32
N LEU A 90 2.83 -11.62 -12.20
CA LEU A 90 2.58 -11.11 -13.55
C LEU A 90 3.29 -12.00 -14.57
N GLU A 91 2.54 -12.43 -15.58
CA GLU A 91 3.02 -13.24 -16.72
C GLU A 91 3.18 -12.36 -17.96
N GLY A 92 4.18 -12.66 -18.79
CA GLY A 92 4.44 -11.90 -20.02
C GLY A 92 5.09 -10.52 -19.77
N VAL A 93 5.81 -10.37 -18.66
CA VAL A 93 6.58 -9.14 -18.39
C VAL A 93 7.89 -9.18 -19.16
N ASP A 94 8.13 -8.15 -19.97
CA ASP A 94 9.44 -7.90 -20.59
C ASP A 94 10.31 -7.05 -19.65
N GLN A 95 11.56 -7.45 -19.44
CA GLN A 95 12.50 -6.69 -18.61
C GLN A 95 12.83 -5.31 -19.20
N GLU A 96 12.76 -5.16 -20.52
CA GLU A 96 13.02 -3.88 -21.21
C GLU A 96 11.86 -2.87 -21.09
N LYS A 97 10.63 -3.37 -20.91
CA LYS A 97 9.43 -2.56 -20.74
C LYS A 97 9.11 -2.29 -19.26
N LEU A 98 10.10 -2.52 -18.40
CA LEU A 98 9.98 -2.40 -16.96
C LEU A 98 10.77 -1.17 -16.50
N VAL A 99 10.09 -0.24 -15.84
CA VAL A 99 10.69 0.96 -15.27
C VAL A 99 10.67 0.83 -13.75
N THR A 100 11.85 0.80 -13.14
CA THR A 100 12.01 0.77 -11.67
C THR A 100 12.64 2.05 -11.15
N GLU A 101 12.03 2.63 -10.14
CA GLU A 101 12.56 3.74 -9.37
C GLU A 101 12.67 3.32 -7.90
N PHE A 102 13.90 3.27 -7.39
CA PHE A 102 14.18 2.96 -5.99
C PHE A 102 14.53 4.24 -5.23
N LYS A 103 13.88 4.44 -4.09
CA LYS A 103 14.19 5.52 -3.13
C LYS A 103 14.60 4.89 -1.80
N PRO A 104 15.30 5.63 -0.92
CA PRO A 104 15.71 5.09 0.37
C PRO A 104 14.55 4.55 1.20
N MET A 105 13.35 5.14 1.11
CA MET A 105 12.19 4.72 1.90
C MET A 105 10.96 4.37 1.04
N ALA A 106 11.13 4.21 -0.27
CA ALA A 106 10.02 3.95 -1.19
C ALA A 106 10.51 3.21 -2.44
N PHE A 107 9.62 2.55 -3.16
CA PHE A 107 9.93 2.08 -4.51
C PHE A 107 8.72 2.22 -5.42
N ASP A 108 8.97 2.34 -6.72
CA ASP A 108 7.96 2.40 -7.78
C ASP A 108 8.40 1.50 -8.92
N ILE A 109 7.53 0.58 -9.33
CA ILE A 109 7.75 -0.29 -10.48
C ILE A 109 6.57 -0.13 -11.41
N LYS A 110 6.88 0.21 -12.67
CA LYS A 110 5.91 0.29 -13.75
C LYS A 110 6.21 -0.79 -14.76
N PHE A 111 5.19 -1.57 -15.07
CA PHE A 111 5.21 -2.59 -16.10
C PHE A 111 4.41 -2.07 -17.27
N HIS A 112 5.06 -1.91 -18.42
CA HIS A 112 4.39 -1.48 -19.64
C HIS A 112 4.05 -2.67 -20.51
N ASP A 113 2.91 -2.59 -21.20
CA ASP A 113 2.52 -3.53 -22.26
C ASP A 113 2.41 -5.01 -21.81
N VAL A 114 2.02 -5.26 -20.55
CA VAL A 114 1.82 -6.62 -20.04
C VAL A 114 0.40 -7.06 -20.36
N ASN A 115 0.25 -8.00 -21.29
CA ASN A 115 -1.07 -8.45 -21.80
C ASN A 115 -1.95 -7.27 -22.27
N GLY A 116 -1.35 -6.29 -22.95
CA GLY A 116 -2.05 -5.10 -23.45
C GLY A 116 -2.47 -4.10 -22.36
N LYS A 117 -2.04 -4.30 -21.11
CA LYS A 117 -2.32 -3.42 -19.97
C LYS A 117 -1.02 -2.95 -19.32
N ASN A 118 -1.04 -1.77 -18.70
CA ASN A 118 0.09 -1.27 -17.93
C ASN A 118 -0.21 -1.48 -16.45
N TYR A 119 0.75 -1.99 -15.69
CA TYR A 119 0.62 -2.20 -14.26
C TYR A 119 1.60 -1.31 -13.50
N ARG A 120 1.23 -0.89 -12.30
CA ARG A 120 2.13 -0.17 -11.39
C ARG A 120 2.07 -0.78 -10.00
N CYS A 121 3.23 -1.05 -9.44
CA CYS A 121 3.40 -1.47 -8.04
C CYS A 121 4.32 -0.45 -7.38
N ALA A 122 3.75 0.37 -6.49
CA ALA A 122 4.50 1.41 -5.80
C ALA A 122 4.15 1.41 -4.31
N ILE A 123 5.18 1.49 -3.47
CA ILE A 123 5.02 1.65 -2.03
C ILE A 123 5.61 3.01 -1.65
N PRO A 124 4.77 4.00 -1.27
CA PRO A 124 5.23 5.37 -1.02
C PRO A 124 6.05 5.50 0.26
N LYS A 125 5.85 4.60 1.23
CA LYS A 125 6.59 4.60 2.49
C LYS A 125 6.78 3.16 3.00
N LEU A 126 8.00 2.67 2.88
CA LEU A 126 8.46 1.40 3.42
C LEU A 126 8.63 1.51 4.94
N ASN A 127 8.60 0.36 5.60
CA ASN A 127 8.77 0.28 7.06
C ASN A 127 10.09 0.88 7.54
N LYS A 128 11.19 0.58 6.83
CA LYS A 128 12.53 1.13 7.07
C LYS A 128 13.23 1.43 5.75
N GLU A 129 14.39 2.06 5.88
CA GLU A 129 15.26 2.39 4.76
C GLU A 129 15.84 1.15 4.07
N ILE A 130 15.97 1.25 2.76
CA ILE A 130 16.61 0.30 1.85
C ILE A 130 17.83 0.96 1.20
N VAL A 131 18.69 0.14 0.58
CA VAL A 131 19.84 0.58 -0.22
C VAL A 131 19.45 0.49 -1.70
N PRO A 132 19.03 1.60 -2.35
CA PRO A 132 18.51 1.60 -3.71
C PRO A 132 19.49 0.97 -4.71
N GLU A 133 20.77 1.26 -4.55
CA GLU A 133 21.86 0.81 -5.43
C GLU A 133 22.05 -0.72 -5.46
N LYS A 134 21.67 -1.40 -4.37
CA LYS A 134 21.81 -2.86 -4.26
C LYS A 134 20.51 -3.60 -4.56
N CYS A 135 19.43 -2.88 -4.82
CA CYS A 135 18.14 -3.47 -5.17
C CYS A 135 18.20 -4.10 -6.56
N LYS A 136 17.54 -5.24 -6.75
CA LYS A 136 17.54 -6.00 -8.00
C LYS A 136 16.13 -6.40 -8.39
N VAL A 137 15.85 -6.41 -9.69
CA VAL A 137 14.59 -6.92 -10.24
C VAL A 137 14.92 -8.14 -11.09
N LEU A 138 14.25 -9.24 -10.80
CA LEU A 138 14.36 -10.48 -11.57
C LEU A 138 13.00 -10.80 -12.17
N VAL A 139 12.92 -10.74 -13.50
CA VAL A 139 11.72 -11.12 -14.24
C VAL A 139 11.77 -12.61 -14.52
N LYS A 140 10.73 -13.35 -14.11
CA LYS A 140 10.51 -14.76 -14.46
C LYS A 140 9.25 -14.87 -15.32
N PRO A 141 9.07 -15.95 -16.10
CA PRO A 141 7.96 -16.07 -17.06
C PRO A 141 6.57 -15.81 -16.46
N LYS A 142 6.32 -16.28 -15.23
CA LYS A 142 5.03 -16.17 -14.52
C LYS A 142 5.02 -15.19 -13.34
N ARG A 143 6.17 -14.61 -12.99
CA ARG A 143 6.30 -13.74 -11.81
C ARG A 143 7.50 -12.82 -11.90
N VAL A 144 7.39 -11.64 -11.33
CA VAL A 144 8.50 -10.72 -11.11
C VAL A 144 8.92 -10.78 -9.64
N VAL A 145 10.21 -10.92 -9.40
CA VAL A 145 10.81 -10.96 -8.07
C VAL A 145 11.63 -9.69 -7.86
N LEU A 146 11.15 -8.83 -6.97
CA LEU A 146 11.88 -7.65 -6.53
C LEU A 146 12.69 -8.01 -5.30
N THR A 147 14.00 -7.79 -5.32
CA THR A 147 14.87 -7.94 -4.14
C THR A 147 15.32 -6.56 -3.68
N LEU A 148 14.85 -6.15 -2.51
CA LEU A 148 15.25 -4.92 -1.84
C LEU A 148 16.28 -5.25 -0.76
N ILE A 149 17.39 -4.51 -0.71
CA ILE A 149 18.40 -4.66 0.34
C ILE A 149 18.12 -3.66 1.44
N LYS A 150 18.00 -4.12 2.69
CA LYS A 150 17.74 -3.26 3.85
C LYS A 150 19.00 -2.44 4.17
N ALA A 151 18.83 -1.17 4.53
CA ALA A 151 19.94 -0.34 4.99
C ALA A 151 20.42 -0.76 6.38
N SER A 152 19.49 -1.18 7.25
CA SER A 152 19.79 -1.75 8.56
C SER A 152 19.31 -3.19 8.64
N LYS A 153 20.15 -4.07 9.21
CA LYS A 153 19.75 -5.43 9.56
C LYS A 153 18.59 -5.38 10.55
N GLY A 154 17.61 -6.25 10.38
CA GLY A 154 16.45 -6.34 11.26
C GLY A 154 15.21 -6.87 10.56
N ASN A 155 14.20 -7.23 11.35
CA ASN A 155 12.93 -7.74 10.87
C ASN A 155 11.91 -6.60 10.72
N TRP A 156 11.18 -6.57 9.61
CA TRP A 156 10.10 -5.62 9.33
C TRP A 156 8.78 -6.26 9.75
N LEU A 157 8.02 -5.60 10.63
CA LEU A 157 6.71 -6.12 11.04
C LEU A 157 5.68 -6.08 9.91
N ASP A 158 5.83 -5.10 9.03
CA ASP A 158 5.02 -4.91 7.83
C ASP A 158 5.90 -4.34 6.73
N LEU A 159 5.49 -4.46 5.48
CA LEU A 159 6.17 -3.84 4.35
C LEU A 159 5.88 -2.33 4.31
N TYR A 160 4.64 -1.96 4.62
CA TYR A 160 4.21 -0.57 4.71
C TYR A 160 4.61 0.00 6.06
N TYR A 161 4.97 1.28 6.06
CA TYR A 161 5.08 2.02 7.31
C TYR A 161 3.70 2.13 7.96
N LYS A 162 3.52 1.44 9.09
CA LYS A 162 2.38 1.63 9.98
C LYS A 162 2.85 2.48 11.14
N GLU A 163 2.22 3.64 11.34
CA GLU A 163 2.41 4.40 12.58
C GLU A 163 1.91 3.55 13.73
N ASP A 164 2.85 3.17 14.59
CA ASP A 164 2.57 2.50 15.84
C ASP A 164 1.95 3.54 16.78
N LYS A 165 0.63 3.77 16.62
CA LYS A 165 -0.15 4.68 17.47
C LYS A 165 -0.20 4.24 18.94
N LEU A 166 0.46 3.13 19.29
CA LEU A 166 0.43 2.49 20.60
C LEU A 166 1.82 2.41 21.25
N LYS A 167 2.79 3.21 20.81
CA LYS A 167 4.00 3.43 21.61
C LYS A 167 3.76 4.62 22.53
N PRO A 168 3.41 4.43 23.82
CA PRO A 168 3.69 5.46 24.79
C PRO A 168 5.17 5.78 24.66
N LYS A 169 5.49 7.05 24.49
CA LYS A 169 6.87 7.52 24.52
C LYS A 169 7.41 7.19 25.90
N LEU A 170 8.05 6.03 26.03
CA LEU A 170 9.01 5.80 27.09
C LEU A 170 10.22 6.66 26.75
N ASP A 171 10.07 7.96 26.99
CA ASP A 171 11.20 8.85 27.18
C ASP A 171 12.00 8.22 28.31
N LYS A 172 13.18 7.70 27.96
CA LYS A 172 14.12 7.01 28.87
C LYS A 172 14.68 7.92 29.97
N GLU A 173 14.11 9.10 30.15
CA GLU A 173 14.49 10.11 31.14
C GLU A 173 13.41 10.36 32.19
N GLN A 174 12.19 9.83 32.04
CA GLN A 174 11.23 9.86 33.14
C GLN A 174 11.47 8.66 34.04
N ASP A 175 11.81 8.97 35.29
CA ASP A 175 11.93 8.01 36.38
C ASP A 175 10.86 6.91 36.28
N PRO A 176 11.19 5.63 36.50
CA PRO A 176 10.21 4.54 36.45
C PRO A 176 8.96 4.82 37.30
N MET A 177 9.08 5.67 38.34
CA MET A 177 7.97 6.16 39.16
C MET A 177 7.04 7.15 38.44
N ALA A 178 7.56 8.01 37.57
CA ALA A 178 6.78 8.96 36.77
C ALA A 178 6.00 8.27 35.64
N GLY A 179 6.62 7.28 34.98
CA GLY A 179 5.95 6.49 33.93
C GLY A 179 4.75 5.69 34.46
N ILE A 180 4.82 5.21 35.71
CA ILE A 180 3.69 4.53 36.38
C ILE A 180 2.58 5.52 36.72
N MET A 181 2.93 6.75 37.13
CA MET A 181 1.97 7.79 37.50
C MET A 181 1.19 8.31 36.28
N ASP A 182 1.85 8.44 35.13
CA ASP A 182 1.21 8.85 33.88
C ASP A 182 0.29 7.76 33.31
N LEU A 183 0.72 6.49 33.42
CA LEU A 183 -0.12 5.33 33.07
C LEU A 183 -1.37 5.23 33.97
N MET A 184 -1.22 5.46 35.28
CA MET A 184 -2.35 5.47 36.22
C MET A 184 -3.29 6.66 36.01
N LYS A 185 -2.78 7.82 35.59
CA LYS A 185 -3.61 8.99 35.26
C LYS A 185 -4.46 8.75 34.02
N ASN A 186 -3.88 8.19 32.95
CA ASN A 186 -4.65 7.84 31.75
C ASN A 186 -5.73 6.77 32.05
N MET A 187 -5.46 5.81 32.93
CA MET A 187 -6.49 4.84 33.39
C MET A 187 -7.58 5.47 34.27
N TYR A 188 -7.28 6.55 34.98
CA TYR A 188 -8.29 7.29 35.75
C TYR A 188 -9.18 8.13 34.82
N GLU A 189 -8.62 8.75 33.79
CA GLU A 189 -9.38 9.64 32.88
C GLU A 189 -10.31 8.84 31.95
N ASP A 190 -9.92 7.64 31.53
CA ASP A 190 -10.67 6.82 30.55
C ASP A 190 -11.44 5.65 31.20
N GLY A 191 -11.27 5.40 32.51
CA GLY A 191 -11.83 4.24 33.21
C GLY A 191 -13.11 4.53 34.01
N ASP A 192 -14.01 3.53 34.08
CA ASP A 192 -15.21 3.54 34.92
C ASP A 192 -14.91 3.87 36.41
N GLU A 193 -15.90 4.44 37.10
CA GLU A 193 -15.77 4.98 38.48
C GLU A 193 -15.18 3.99 39.51
N ASP A 194 -15.37 2.68 39.34
CA ASP A 194 -14.79 1.65 40.20
C ASP A 194 -13.26 1.52 40.06
N MET A 195 -12.73 1.73 38.85
CA MET A 195 -11.28 1.69 38.59
C MET A 195 -10.60 2.94 39.17
N LYS A 196 -11.24 4.09 39.01
CA LYS A 196 -10.83 5.37 39.62
C LYS A 196 -10.70 5.26 41.14
N ARG A 197 -11.70 4.64 41.79
CA ARG A 197 -11.71 4.45 43.25
C ARG A 197 -10.60 3.53 43.73
N THR A 198 -10.29 2.49 42.95
CA THR A 198 -9.23 1.53 43.27
C THR A 198 -7.83 2.16 43.14
N ILE A 199 -7.59 2.95 42.10
CA ILE A 199 -6.33 3.68 41.91
C ILE A 199 -6.15 4.75 43.00
N ALA A 200 -7.19 5.51 43.33
CA ALA A 200 -7.15 6.49 44.42
C ALA A 200 -6.84 5.83 45.79
N LYS A 201 -7.40 4.63 46.03
CA LYS A 201 -7.12 3.84 47.23
C LYS A 201 -5.65 3.38 47.28
N ALA A 202 -5.12 2.87 46.17
CA ALA A 202 -3.72 2.44 46.08
C ALA A 202 -2.72 3.61 46.28
N TRP A 203 -3.05 4.80 45.79
CA TRP A 203 -2.23 6.00 45.98
C TRP A 203 -2.23 6.47 47.44
N THR A 204 -3.36 6.34 48.12
CA THR A 204 -3.50 6.67 49.55
C THR A 204 -2.80 5.65 50.45
N ASP A 205 -2.88 4.35 50.16
CA ASP A 205 -2.18 3.30 50.92
C ASP A 205 -0.66 3.38 50.75
N SER A 206 -0.18 3.65 49.52
CA SER A 206 1.25 3.80 49.24
C SER A 206 1.86 5.01 49.95
N ARG A 207 1.09 6.10 50.13
CA ARG A 207 1.55 7.32 50.81
C ARG A 207 1.43 7.24 52.34
N SER A 208 0.54 6.39 52.85
CA SER A 208 0.34 6.17 54.29
C SER A 208 1.19 5.02 54.86
N GLY A 209 1.98 4.33 54.04
CA GLY A 209 2.89 3.27 54.45
C GLY A 209 2.20 1.99 54.95
N LYS A 210 0.89 1.86 54.75
CA LYS A 210 0.15 0.63 55.05
C LYS A 210 0.18 -0.28 53.83
N VAL A 211 1.11 -1.25 53.84
CA VAL A 211 1.07 -2.37 52.91
C VAL A 211 -0.09 -3.27 53.35
N THR A 212 -1.26 -3.14 52.73
CA THR A 212 -2.30 -4.16 52.86
C THR A 212 -1.90 -5.36 52.00
N ASP A 213 -1.41 -6.41 52.65
CA ASP A 213 -1.12 -7.71 52.04
C ASP A 213 -2.42 -8.32 51.47
N PRO A 214 -2.52 -8.56 50.14
CA PRO A 214 -3.73 -9.11 49.52
C PRO A 214 -3.99 -10.60 49.82
N LEU A 215 -3.13 -11.30 50.57
CA LEU A 215 -3.24 -12.76 50.77
C LEU A 215 -3.87 -13.19 52.10
N LYS A 216 -4.39 -12.28 52.92
CA LYS A 216 -5.05 -12.64 54.17
C LYS A 216 -6.56 -12.87 54.00
N GLY A 217 -6.93 -13.82 53.15
CA GLY A 217 -8.33 -14.14 52.87
C GLY A 217 -8.62 -15.54 52.35
N LEU A 218 -7.63 -16.45 52.33
CA LEU A 218 -7.88 -17.86 52.00
C LEU A 218 -7.52 -18.75 53.19
N LYS A 219 -8.51 -18.93 54.07
CA LYS A 219 -8.61 -20.11 54.92
C LYS A 219 -10.07 -20.45 55.16
#